data_AF-A0A821XVH0-F1
#
_entry.id   AF-A0A821XVH0-F1
#
_cell.length_a   1.000
_cell.length_b   1.000
_cell.length_c   1.000
_cell.angle_alpha   90.00
_cell.angle_beta   90.00
_cell.angle_gamma   90.00
#
_symmetry.space_group_name_H-M   'P 1'
#
loop_
_entity.id
_entity.type
_entity.pdbx_description
1 polymer ?
#
loop_
_entity_poly.entity_id
_entity_poly.type
_entity_poly.pdbx_seq_one_letter_code
_entity_poly.pdbx_strand_id
1 'polypeptide(L)'
;MKAIVFAIAQLWMVLLIDAVPVNVLVSRPLQHVVKPIDQSGISPENLSSVFGDDILVPGPKSNAMNRGVAYNVANKWPNGIVPYDLSRITNSDDRDMIRNAMDWVTYDTGSPIAGSDSRTVCVYFRPREAGDRTFLTIQYGQGCNAHMGYWPNYALTMNLQKDNEANCFHSGTIQHELLHVLGFDHEHNRPDRDNYITINYGNIDAEWHYAFEKGIWGSTAVNLGTSYDYSSIMHYGADYFSNNGRPTIVPKQVNAPIGSRDNLSPTDIVE
;
A
#
# COMPACT_ATOMS: atom_id res chain seq x y z
N MET A 1 -59.01 -16.35 -71.31
CA MET A 1 -60.03 -15.65 -70.49
C MET A 1 -59.35 -15.10 -69.24
N LYS A 2 -59.46 -13.77 -69.01
CA LYS A 2 -59.15 -12.97 -67.79
C LYS A 2 -57.66 -12.82 -67.39
N ALA A 3 -57.01 -11.67 -67.67
CA ALA A 3 -56.90 -10.41 -66.87
C ALA A 3 -55.83 -10.52 -65.75
N ILE A 4 -54.59 -10.01 -65.89
CA ILE A 4 -54.02 -8.66 -65.60
C ILE A 4 -54.49 -8.00 -64.28
N VAL A 5 -53.51 -7.62 -63.42
CA VAL A 5 -53.34 -6.35 -62.65
C VAL A 5 -52.98 -6.52 -61.14
N PHE A 6 -51.73 -6.13 -60.82
CA PHE A 6 -51.19 -5.32 -59.70
C PHE A 6 -51.50 -5.56 -58.19
N ALA A 7 -50.38 -5.46 -57.42
CA ALA A 7 -50.14 -4.58 -56.26
C ALA A 7 -50.24 -5.08 -54.78
N ILE A 8 -49.08 -4.95 -54.11
CA ILE A 8 -48.78 -4.22 -52.83
C ILE A 8 -49.21 -4.81 -51.47
N ALA A 9 -48.25 -4.73 -50.53
CA ALA A 9 -48.34 -4.77 -49.05
C ALA A 9 -48.71 -6.14 -48.44
N GLN A 10 -48.17 -6.61 -47.31
CA GLN A 10 -47.83 -5.95 -46.05
C GLN A 10 -47.05 -6.98 -45.19
N LEU A 11 -46.56 -6.53 -44.02
CA LEU A 11 -45.87 -7.28 -42.95
C LEU A 11 -44.35 -7.38 -43.06
N TRP A 12 -43.67 -6.33 -42.62
CA TRP A 12 -42.66 -6.46 -41.55
C TRP A 12 -42.78 -5.25 -40.62
N MET A 13 -43.30 -5.49 -39.43
CA MET A 13 -43.38 -4.54 -38.32
C MET A 13 -42.47 -5.11 -37.23
N VAL A 14 -41.20 -4.70 -37.18
CA VAL A 14 -40.35 -4.93 -36.01
C VAL A 14 -39.36 -3.76 -35.86
N LEU A 15 -39.72 -2.88 -34.93
CA LEU A 15 -38.88 -2.13 -33.98
C LEU A 15 -37.70 -1.31 -34.54
N LEU A 16 -37.96 -0.01 -34.68
CA LEU A 16 -36.99 1.05 -34.39
C LEU A 16 -36.50 0.87 -32.94
N ILE A 17 -35.26 0.43 -32.77
CA ILE A 17 -34.52 0.64 -31.53
C ILE A 17 -33.72 1.91 -31.75
N ASP A 18 -34.14 2.98 -31.09
CA ASP A 18 -33.40 4.23 -31.04
C ASP A 18 -31.98 3.94 -30.56
N ALA A 19 -31.00 4.40 -31.33
CA ALA A 19 -29.60 4.40 -30.95
C ALA A 19 -29.42 5.35 -29.77
N VAL A 20 -29.49 4.82 -28.55
CA VAL A 20 -29.05 5.51 -27.35
C VAL A 20 -27.54 5.73 -27.50
N PRO A 21 -27.02 6.97 -27.43
CA PRO A 21 -25.58 7.18 -27.44
C PRO A 21 -25.03 6.47 -26.20
N VAL A 22 -24.18 5.47 -26.43
CA VAL A 22 -23.34 4.87 -25.41
C VAL A 22 -22.42 5.98 -24.94
N ASN A 23 -22.82 6.69 -23.89
CA ASN A 23 -21.87 7.38 -23.04
C ASN A 23 -20.92 6.31 -22.55
N VAL A 24 -19.75 6.23 -23.19
CA VAL A 24 -18.58 5.56 -22.64
C VAL A 24 -18.22 6.40 -21.42
N LEU A 25 -18.90 6.11 -20.30
CA LEU A 25 -18.32 6.29 -18.99
C LEU A 25 -17.08 5.41 -19.04
N VAL A 26 -15.94 6.02 -19.37
CA VAL A 26 -14.66 5.49 -18.96
C VAL A 26 -14.75 5.51 -17.45
N SER A 27 -15.26 4.43 -16.86
CA SER A 27 -15.04 4.14 -15.45
C SER A 27 -13.54 4.04 -15.36
N ARG A 28 -12.90 5.14 -14.94
CA ARG A 28 -11.55 5.07 -14.41
C ARG A 28 -11.57 3.90 -13.44
N PRO A 29 -10.68 2.90 -13.56
CA PRO A 29 -10.56 1.92 -12.52
C PRO A 29 -10.45 2.71 -11.22
N LEU A 30 -11.17 2.28 -10.17
CA LEU A 30 -10.99 2.78 -8.83
C LEU A 30 -9.51 2.56 -8.50
N GLN A 31 -8.63 3.47 -8.91
CA GLN A 31 -7.32 3.61 -8.31
C GLN A 31 -7.67 3.78 -6.84
N HIS A 32 -7.28 2.80 -6.05
CA HIS A 32 -7.45 2.82 -4.61
C HIS A 32 -6.57 3.96 -4.12
N VAL A 33 -7.13 5.17 -4.22
CA VAL A 33 -6.62 6.36 -3.55
C VAL A 33 -6.81 6.01 -2.09
N VAL A 34 -5.75 5.51 -1.47
CA VAL A 34 -5.61 5.62 -0.02
C VAL A 34 -5.71 7.12 0.21
N LYS A 35 -6.88 7.55 0.70
CA LYS A 35 -7.07 8.95 1.00
C LYS A 35 -6.07 9.28 2.11
N PRO A 36 -5.41 10.45 2.03
CA PRO A 36 -4.62 10.94 3.15
C PRO A 36 -5.43 10.81 4.44
N ILE A 37 -4.79 10.36 5.50
CA ILE A 37 -5.41 10.34 6.83
C ILE A 37 -6.04 11.72 7.08
N ASP A 38 -7.35 11.77 7.34
CA ASP A 38 -7.96 12.99 7.87
C ASP A 38 -7.41 13.23 9.28
N GLN A 39 -6.41 14.09 9.37
CA GLN A 39 -5.72 14.39 10.62
C GLN A 39 -6.58 15.22 11.59
N SER A 40 -7.75 15.70 11.17
CA SER A 40 -8.61 16.57 11.99
C SER A 40 -9.20 15.88 13.23
N GLY A 41 -9.19 14.54 13.28
CA GLY A 41 -9.67 13.72 14.40
C GLY A 41 -8.58 13.07 15.26
N ILE A 42 -7.30 13.30 14.97
CA ILE A 42 -6.18 12.66 15.67
C ILE A 42 -5.76 13.52 16.87
N SER A 43 -5.64 12.92 18.06
CA SER A 43 -5.22 13.66 19.26
C SER A 43 -3.82 14.26 19.08
N PRO A 44 -3.50 15.44 19.65
CA PRO A 44 -2.22 16.13 19.44
C PRO A 44 -0.96 15.28 19.76
N GLU A 45 -1.11 14.31 20.65
CA GLU A 45 -0.11 13.30 21.00
C GLU A 45 0.15 12.27 19.88
N ASN A 46 -0.86 11.94 19.06
CA ASN A 46 -0.77 11.05 17.89
C ASN A 46 -0.46 11.78 16.56
N LEU A 47 -0.65 13.11 16.50
CA LEU A 47 -0.13 13.98 15.42
C LEU A 47 1.41 14.05 15.40
N SER A 48 2.04 13.66 16.50
CA SER A 48 3.50 13.63 16.65
C SER A 48 4.17 12.40 16.02
N SER A 49 3.39 11.37 15.66
CA SER A 49 3.89 10.03 15.29
C SER A 49 3.73 9.64 13.83
N VAL A 50 2.96 10.34 13.00
CA VAL A 50 2.80 10.01 11.57
C VAL A 50 3.93 10.63 10.73
N PHE A 51 4.63 9.77 9.98
CA PHE A 51 5.72 9.98 9.04
C PHE A 51 5.24 9.61 7.64
N GLY A 52 5.64 10.38 6.63
CA GLY A 52 5.04 10.22 5.29
C GLY A 52 3.56 10.59 5.36
N ASP A 53 2.69 9.60 5.29
CA ASP A 53 1.26 9.68 5.54
C ASP A 53 0.74 8.51 6.38
N ASP A 54 1.43 7.36 6.37
CA ASP A 54 1.00 6.09 6.94
C ASP A 54 2.06 5.39 7.82
N ILE A 55 3.23 5.98 8.04
CA ILE A 55 4.27 5.40 8.90
C ILE A 55 4.17 5.95 10.32
N LEU A 56 4.20 5.10 11.33
CA LEU A 56 4.29 5.50 12.74
C LEU A 56 5.70 5.27 13.30
N VAL A 57 6.24 6.19 14.10
CA VAL A 57 7.48 5.95 14.87
C VAL A 57 7.31 6.34 16.34
N PRO A 58 7.83 5.55 17.30
CA PRO A 58 7.86 5.93 18.70
C PRO A 58 8.86 7.07 18.97
N GLY A 59 8.39 8.20 19.51
CA GLY A 59 9.22 9.31 19.97
C GLY A 59 9.24 10.54 19.05
N PRO A 60 10.09 11.55 19.34
CA PRO A 60 10.10 12.82 18.62
C PRO A 60 10.58 12.68 17.18
N LYS A 61 10.03 13.52 16.29
CA LYS A 61 10.20 13.41 14.83
C LYS A 61 11.66 13.41 14.34
N SER A 62 12.60 13.92 15.13
CA SER A 62 14.04 13.94 14.81
C SER A 62 14.66 12.55 14.67
N ASN A 63 14.08 11.52 15.29
CA ASN A 63 14.59 10.14 15.21
C ASN A 63 14.28 9.44 13.87
N ALA A 64 13.50 10.09 12.99
CA ALA A 64 13.12 9.58 11.67
C ALA A 64 13.58 10.49 10.52
N MET A 65 14.50 11.43 10.78
CA MET A 65 15.14 12.29 9.76
C MET A 65 16.17 11.56 8.87
N ASN A 66 16.12 10.23 8.83
CA ASN A 66 17.14 9.37 8.25
C ASN A 66 16.47 8.36 7.28
N ARG A 67 15.71 8.90 6.31
CA ARG A 67 14.82 8.17 5.36
C ARG A 67 15.59 7.29 4.35
N GLY A 68 15.03 6.18 3.87
CA GLY A 68 15.70 5.14 3.03
C GLY A 68 14.71 4.20 2.31
N VAL A 69 15.12 2.99 1.88
CA VAL A 69 14.20 1.85 1.53
C VAL A 69 13.77 1.10 2.78
N ALA A 70 14.67 1.01 3.75
CA ALA A 70 14.40 0.41 5.04
C ALA A 70 14.91 1.33 6.16
N TYR A 71 14.15 1.38 7.26
CA TYR A 71 14.65 1.86 8.53
C TYR A 71 15.90 1.06 8.90
N ASN A 72 16.88 1.78 9.45
CA ASN A 72 18.12 1.26 10.00
C ASN A 72 18.08 -0.24 10.38
N VAL A 73 19.05 -1.04 9.90
CA VAL A 73 19.22 -2.47 10.24
C VAL A 73 19.11 -2.79 11.73
N ALA A 74 19.33 -1.80 12.61
CA ALA A 74 19.13 -1.88 14.05
C ALA A 74 17.68 -2.17 14.50
N ASN A 75 16.68 -1.99 13.63
CA ASN A 75 15.27 -2.16 13.95
C ASN A 75 14.63 -3.34 13.21
N LYS A 76 15.43 -4.33 12.82
CA LYS A 76 14.88 -5.61 12.37
C LYS A 76 14.27 -6.37 13.54
N TRP A 77 13.17 -7.06 13.28
CA TRP A 77 12.57 -7.96 14.27
C TRP A 77 13.54 -9.09 14.61
N PRO A 78 13.80 -9.38 15.90
CA PRO A 78 14.67 -10.47 16.31
C PRO A 78 14.22 -11.80 15.70
N ASN A 79 15.12 -12.46 14.98
CA ASN A 79 14.88 -13.71 14.25
C ASN A 79 13.75 -13.64 13.20
N GLY A 80 13.35 -12.43 12.76
CA GLY A 80 12.24 -12.25 11.83
C GLY A 80 10.86 -12.58 12.42
N ILE A 81 10.75 -12.70 13.74
CA ILE A 81 9.49 -13.09 14.40
C ILE A 81 8.73 -11.84 14.84
N VAL A 82 7.49 -11.72 14.39
CA VAL A 82 6.54 -10.65 14.76
C VAL A 82 5.40 -11.24 15.57
N PRO A 83 5.42 -11.14 16.92
CA PRO A 83 4.26 -11.46 17.74
C PRO A 83 3.14 -10.45 17.48
N TYR A 84 1.92 -10.91 17.24
CA TYR A 84 0.77 -10.03 16.96
C TYR A 84 -0.41 -10.26 17.89
N ASP A 85 -1.22 -9.22 18.08
CA ASP A 85 -2.48 -9.24 18.83
C ASP A 85 -3.63 -8.75 17.94
N LEU A 86 -4.63 -9.61 17.72
CA LEU A 86 -5.87 -9.31 16.96
C LEU A 86 -7.08 -9.10 17.88
N SER A 87 -6.90 -8.98 19.19
CA SER A 87 -8.01 -8.82 20.16
C SER A 87 -8.88 -7.59 19.88
N ARG A 88 -8.36 -6.61 19.13
CA ARG A 88 -9.05 -5.39 18.70
C ARG A 88 -9.80 -5.52 17.37
N ILE A 89 -9.63 -6.63 16.65
CA ILE A 89 -10.37 -6.93 15.42
C ILE A 89 -11.50 -7.91 15.75
N THR A 90 -12.73 -7.40 15.80
CA THR A 90 -13.89 -8.14 16.30
C THR A 90 -14.55 -9.01 15.24
N ASN A 91 -14.53 -8.61 13.96
CA ASN A 91 -15.08 -9.38 12.85
C ASN A 91 -14.15 -10.57 12.47
N SER A 92 -14.74 -11.74 12.18
CA SER A 92 -13.98 -12.95 11.82
C SER A 92 -13.28 -12.84 10.47
N ASP A 93 -13.99 -12.35 9.47
CA ASP A 93 -13.55 -12.32 8.08
C ASP A 93 -12.36 -11.35 7.96
N ASP A 94 -12.44 -10.21 8.67
CA ASP A 94 -11.34 -9.26 8.81
C ASP A 94 -10.08 -9.91 9.43
N ARG A 95 -10.24 -10.71 10.50
CA ARG A 95 -9.12 -11.43 11.09
C ARG A 95 -8.52 -12.43 10.11
N ASP A 96 -9.34 -13.10 9.32
CA ASP A 96 -8.88 -14.08 8.34
C ASP A 96 -8.17 -13.40 7.16
N MET A 97 -8.63 -12.24 6.71
CA MET A 97 -7.91 -11.42 5.73
C MET A 97 -6.53 -10.98 6.24
N ILE A 98 -6.44 -10.54 7.50
CA ILE A 98 -5.17 -10.15 8.12
C ILE A 98 -4.23 -11.35 8.23
N ARG A 99 -4.74 -12.52 8.68
CA ARG A 99 -3.95 -13.76 8.75
C ARG A 99 -3.45 -14.20 7.39
N ASN A 100 -4.33 -14.19 6.38
CA ASN A 100 -3.94 -14.57 5.02
C ASN A 100 -2.85 -13.64 4.48
N ALA A 101 -2.92 -12.32 4.72
CA ALA A 101 -1.86 -11.40 4.33
C ALA A 101 -0.53 -11.69 5.05
N MET A 102 -0.55 -11.98 6.36
CA MET A 102 0.64 -12.42 7.11
C MET A 102 1.22 -13.73 6.58
N ASP A 103 0.36 -14.68 6.19
CA ASP A 103 0.77 -15.96 5.60
C ASP A 103 1.40 -15.75 4.22
N TRP A 104 0.87 -14.85 3.39
CA TRP A 104 1.45 -14.48 2.10
C TRP A 104 2.85 -13.88 2.26
N VAL A 105 3.02 -12.90 3.15
CA VAL A 105 4.34 -12.30 3.43
C VAL A 105 5.32 -13.37 3.93
N THR A 106 4.87 -14.26 4.83
CA THR A 106 5.67 -15.39 5.34
C THR A 106 6.09 -16.34 4.22
N TYR A 107 5.17 -16.67 3.32
CA TYR A 107 5.41 -17.59 2.21
C TYR A 107 6.38 -16.99 1.17
N ASP A 108 6.11 -15.76 0.74
CA ASP A 108 6.82 -15.09 -0.35
C ASP A 108 8.28 -14.82 0.03
N THR A 109 8.53 -14.33 1.25
CA THR A 109 9.88 -14.08 1.78
C THR A 109 10.66 -15.35 2.12
N GLY A 110 10.00 -16.50 2.16
CA GLY A 110 10.63 -17.81 2.32
C GLY A 110 11.32 -18.29 1.06
N SER A 111 12.42 -19.03 1.17
CA SER A 111 13.11 -19.67 0.03
C SER A 111 12.67 -21.13 -0.15
N PRO A 112 12.44 -21.62 -1.38
CA PRO A 112 12.16 -23.04 -1.62
C PRO A 112 13.25 -23.95 -1.07
N ILE A 113 12.86 -25.05 -0.39
CA ILE A 113 13.80 -26.07 0.05
C ILE A 113 13.91 -27.13 -1.05
N ALA A 114 15.10 -27.32 -1.62
CA ALA A 114 15.32 -28.27 -2.71
C ALA A 114 14.88 -29.68 -2.31
N GLY A 115 13.97 -30.27 -3.10
CA GLY A 115 13.44 -31.61 -2.84
C GLY A 115 12.32 -31.67 -1.79
N SER A 116 11.72 -30.53 -1.43
CA SER A 116 10.58 -30.45 -0.51
C SER A 116 9.52 -29.47 -1.03
N ASP A 117 8.26 -29.71 -0.69
CA ASP A 117 7.16 -28.74 -0.87
C ASP A 117 7.20 -27.63 0.19
N SER A 118 8.17 -27.67 1.12
CA SER A 118 8.37 -26.67 2.17
C SER A 118 9.30 -25.54 1.74
N ARG A 119 9.13 -24.37 2.39
CA ARG A 119 10.01 -23.20 2.23
C ARG A 119 10.72 -22.91 3.55
N THR A 120 11.88 -22.26 3.49
CA THR A 120 12.47 -21.61 4.67
C THR A 120 11.56 -20.48 5.11
N VAL A 121 11.66 -20.07 6.36
CA VAL A 121 10.89 -18.95 6.90
C VAL A 121 11.86 -17.86 7.32
N CYS A 122 11.75 -16.69 6.68
CA CYS A 122 12.60 -15.52 6.95
C CYS A 122 11.87 -14.50 7.83
N VAL A 123 10.56 -14.35 7.60
CA VAL A 123 9.64 -13.56 8.41
C VAL A 123 8.52 -14.48 8.89
N TYR A 124 8.15 -14.37 10.15
CA TYR A 124 7.11 -15.20 10.74
C TYR A 124 6.22 -14.42 11.69
N PHE A 125 4.91 -14.45 11.45
CA PHE A 125 3.91 -13.85 12.32
C PHE A 125 3.30 -14.92 13.22
N ARG A 126 3.19 -14.63 14.52
CA ARG A 126 2.54 -15.56 15.46
C ARG A 126 1.73 -14.84 16.53
N PRO A 127 0.68 -15.48 17.11
CA PRO A 127 -0.07 -14.89 18.20
C PRO A 127 0.85 -14.52 19.38
N ARG A 128 0.64 -13.33 19.92
CA ARG A 128 1.36 -12.83 21.09
C ARG A 128 1.17 -13.77 22.29
N GLU A 129 2.24 -13.93 23.07
CA GLU A 129 2.30 -14.63 24.34
C GLU A 129 2.57 -13.65 25.49
N ALA A 130 2.29 -14.05 26.73
CA ALA A 130 2.44 -13.18 27.90
C ALA A 130 3.87 -12.64 28.11
N GLY A 131 4.89 -13.35 27.61
CA GLY A 131 6.30 -12.95 27.70
C GLY A 131 6.75 -11.89 26.69
N ASP A 132 5.94 -11.60 25.68
CA ASP A 132 6.31 -10.66 24.62
C ASP A 132 6.26 -9.21 25.11
N ARG A 133 7.45 -8.61 25.16
CA ARG A 133 7.63 -7.20 25.51
C ARG A 133 7.45 -6.26 24.32
N THR A 134 7.77 -6.74 23.12
CA THR A 134 7.48 -6.02 21.86
C THR A 134 6.61 -6.90 20.99
N PHE A 135 5.50 -6.35 20.51
CA PHE A 135 4.52 -7.03 19.69
C PHE A 135 3.71 -6.01 18.89
N LEU A 136 3.08 -6.47 17.81
CA LEU A 136 2.20 -5.68 16.96
C LEU A 136 0.74 -5.81 17.43
N THR A 137 0.12 -4.70 17.81
CA THR A 137 -1.34 -4.62 17.99
C THR A 137 -1.96 -4.23 16.67
N ILE A 138 -2.83 -5.09 16.12
CA ILE A 138 -3.59 -4.76 14.92
C ILE A 138 -5.02 -4.42 15.34
N GLN A 139 -5.50 -3.26 14.92
CA GLN A 139 -6.77 -2.72 15.37
C GLN A 139 -7.50 -1.93 14.29
N TYR A 140 -8.80 -1.73 14.47
CA TYR A 140 -9.52 -0.70 13.72
C TYR A 140 -9.01 0.68 14.13
N GLY A 141 -8.84 1.57 13.15
CA GLY A 141 -8.36 2.93 13.38
C GLY A 141 -8.69 3.86 12.23
N GLN A 142 -8.14 5.08 12.28
CA GLN A 142 -8.22 6.04 11.18
C GLN A 142 -7.03 5.84 10.25
N GLY A 143 -7.29 5.80 8.95
CA GLY A 143 -6.33 5.47 7.90
C GLY A 143 -5.88 4.02 7.87
N CYS A 144 -5.04 3.73 6.89
CA CYS A 144 -4.13 2.59 6.89
C CYS A 144 -2.78 3.15 7.35
N ASN A 145 -2.20 2.62 8.42
CA ASN A 145 -0.90 3.04 8.91
C ASN A 145 -0.31 2.03 9.89
N ALA A 146 1.02 1.98 9.98
CA ALA A 146 1.70 1.06 10.87
C ALA A 146 2.99 1.63 11.44
N HIS A 147 3.33 1.18 12.65
CA HIS A 147 4.65 1.44 13.20
C HIS A 147 5.73 0.78 12.37
N MET A 148 6.78 1.55 12.08
CA MET A 148 7.90 1.07 11.29
C MET A 148 8.95 0.35 12.14
N GLY A 149 9.22 -0.90 11.77
CA GLY A 149 10.28 -1.72 12.35
C GLY A 149 10.07 -2.13 13.82
N TYR A 150 11.08 -2.77 14.37
CA TYR A 150 11.14 -3.25 15.74
C TYR A 150 11.57 -2.14 16.71
N TRP A 151 10.84 -2.02 17.83
CA TRP A 151 11.19 -1.13 18.93
C TRP A 151 11.17 -1.90 20.26
N PRO A 152 12.32 -2.03 20.97
CA PRO A 152 12.39 -2.81 22.20
C PRO A 152 11.46 -2.29 23.31
N ASN A 153 10.65 -3.18 23.88
CA ASN A 153 9.69 -2.92 24.96
C ASN A 153 8.51 -1.99 24.55
N TYR A 154 8.10 -2.02 23.29
CA TYR A 154 6.93 -1.27 22.79
C TYR A 154 5.79 -2.18 22.34
N ALA A 155 4.56 -1.79 22.69
CA ALA A 155 3.37 -2.26 21.99
C ALA A 155 3.19 -1.44 20.70
N LEU A 156 3.66 -1.99 19.58
CA LEU A 156 3.54 -1.36 18.27
C LEU A 156 2.10 -1.46 17.77
N THR A 157 1.72 -0.61 16.82
CA THR A 157 0.35 -0.53 16.32
C THR A 157 0.32 -0.50 14.80
N MET A 158 -0.63 -1.25 14.22
CA MET A 158 -1.10 -1.14 12.84
C MET A 158 -2.60 -0.87 12.86
N ASN A 159 -3.00 0.27 12.28
CA ASN A 159 -4.38 0.72 12.19
C ASN A 159 -4.94 0.38 10.80
N LEU A 160 -6.13 -0.21 10.79
CA LEU A 160 -6.86 -0.53 9.55
C LEU A 160 -8.25 0.11 9.61
N GLN A 161 -8.46 1.17 8.83
CA GLN A 161 -9.78 1.78 8.65
C GLN A 161 -10.71 0.87 7.86
N LYS A 162 -11.97 0.80 8.34
CA LYS A 162 -13.05 0.01 7.75
C LYS A 162 -14.30 0.88 7.62
N ASP A 163 -14.30 1.75 6.63
CA ASP A 163 -15.48 2.51 6.24
C ASP A 163 -15.40 2.93 4.76
N ASN A 164 -16.33 3.80 4.35
CA ASN A 164 -16.43 4.28 2.97
C ASN A 164 -15.38 5.34 2.62
N GLU A 165 -14.60 5.82 3.59
CA GLU A 165 -13.61 6.87 3.41
C GLU A 165 -12.23 6.28 3.12
N ALA A 166 -11.87 5.20 3.82
CA ALA A 166 -10.75 4.33 3.47
C ALA A 166 -11.08 2.87 3.78
N ASN A 167 -10.79 1.98 2.82
CA ASN A 167 -10.92 0.54 3.01
C ASN A 167 -9.53 -0.11 3.03
N CYS A 168 -8.99 -0.33 4.23
CA CYS A 168 -7.71 -1.00 4.42
C CYS A 168 -7.81 -2.53 4.34
N PHE A 169 -9.03 -3.08 4.31
CA PHE A 169 -9.27 -4.52 4.21
C PHE A 169 -9.18 -5.00 2.77
N HIS A 170 -7.97 -4.90 2.23
CA HIS A 170 -7.54 -5.45 0.95
C HIS A 170 -6.17 -6.09 1.14
N SER A 171 -5.94 -7.25 0.51
CA SER A 171 -4.74 -8.07 0.79
C SER A 171 -3.45 -7.28 0.60
N GLY A 172 -3.29 -6.57 -0.52
CA GLY A 172 -2.08 -5.80 -0.78
C GLY A 172 -1.91 -4.58 0.13
N THR A 173 -2.99 -3.94 0.56
CA THR A 173 -2.91 -2.85 1.55
C THR A 173 -2.43 -3.38 2.90
N ILE A 174 -2.95 -4.52 3.36
CA ILE A 174 -2.48 -5.14 4.61
C ILE A 174 -1.01 -5.55 4.47
N GLN A 175 -0.60 -6.12 3.33
CA GLN A 175 0.80 -6.46 3.06
C GLN A 175 1.71 -5.23 3.10
N HIS A 176 1.30 -4.11 2.49
CA HIS A 176 2.02 -2.83 2.55
C HIS A 176 2.27 -2.38 4.00
N GLU A 177 1.24 -2.37 4.84
CA GLU A 177 1.38 -2.03 6.26
C GLU A 177 2.27 -3.03 7.01
N LEU A 178 2.21 -4.32 6.67
CA LEU A 178 3.11 -5.33 7.23
C LEU A 178 4.57 -5.08 6.82
N LEU A 179 4.84 -4.59 5.60
CA LEU A 179 6.18 -4.20 5.18
C LEU A 179 6.70 -3.02 6.00
N HIS A 180 5.86 -2.02 6.31
CA HIS A 180 6.22 -0.99 7.28
C HIS A 180 6.60 -1.61 8.63
N VAL A 181 5.79 -2.52 9.16
CA VAL A 181 6.11 -3.25 10.42
C VAL A 181 7.47 -3.95 10.35
N LEU A 182 7.83 -4.53 9.20
CA LEU A 182 9.13 -5.17 9.00
C LEU A 182 10.29 -4.19 8.87
N GLY A 183 9.99 -2.90 8.66
CA GLY A 183 10.94 -1.80 8.66
C GLY A 183 11.12 -1.15 7.29
N PHE A 184 10.27 -1.42 6.30
CA PHE A 184 10.36 -0.80 4.98
C PHE A 184 9.71 0.58 4.94
N ASP A 185 10.41 1.52 4.33
CA ASP A 185 9.93 2.86 3.97
C ASP A 185 9.47 2.84 2.51
N HIS A 186 8.92 3.94 2.03
CA HIS A 186 8.40 3.99 0.67
C HIS A 186 9.48 4.01 -0.41
N GLU A 187 9.22 3.33 -1.51
CA GLU A 187 10.15 3.21 -2.64
C GLU A 187 10.46 4.57 -3.30
N HIS A 188 9.46 5.46 -3.40
CA HIS A 188 9.67 6.82 -3.93
C HIS A 188 10.44 7.73 -2.96
N ASN A 189 10.67 7.32 -1.72
CA ASN A 189 11.51 8.05 -0.77
C ASN A 189 12.99 7.62 -0.84
N ARG A 190 13.36 6.68 -1.72
CA ARG A 190 14.76 6.28 -1.93
C ARG A 190 15.73 7.45 -2.19
N PRO A 191 16.98 7.38 -1.69
CA PRO A 191 17.99 8.39 -1.99
C PRO A 191 18.32 8.56 -3.49
N ASP A 192 18.18 7.49 -4.28
CA ASP A 192 18.37 7.48 -5.74
C ASP A 192 17.09 7.74 -6.55
N ARG A 193 15.93 7.97 -5.92
CA ARG A 193 14.63 8.07 -6.63
C ARG A 193 14.62 9.10 -7.75
N ASP A 194 15.38 10.19 -7.63
CA ASP A 194 15.47 11.23 -8.66
C ASP A 194 16.16 10.74 -9.97
N ASN A 195 16.76 9.55 -9.99
CA ASN A 195 17.23 8.90 -11.23
C ASN A 195 16.09 8.21 -12.00
N TYR A 196 14.97 7.91 -11.34
CA TYR A 196 13.90 7.04 -11.84
C TYR A 196 12.56 7.77 -11.98
N ILE A 197 12.26 8.71 -11.09
CA ILE A 197 11.02 9.48 -11.08
C ILE A 197 11.28 10.99 -11.04
N THR A 198 10.27 11.77 -11.38
CA THR A 198 10.22 13.22 -11.18
C THR A 198 9.09 13.54 -10.22
N ILE A 199 9.39 14.33 -9.17
CA ILE A 199 8.39 14.84 -8.23
C ILE A 199 7.96 16.25 -8.66
N ASN A 200 6.68 16.41 -8.98
CA ASN A 200 6.09 17.69 -9.37
C ASN A 200 5.51 18.42 -8.15
N TYR A 201 6.36 19.03 -7.33
CA TYR A 201 5.94 19.74 -6.11
C TYR A 201 4.83 20.79 -6.32
N GLY A 202 4.75 21.41 -7.50
CA GLY A 202 3.67 22.36 -7.83
C GLY A 202 2.27 21.73 -7.95
N ASN A 203 2.18 20.41 -8.10
CA ASN A 203 0.92 19.67 -8.10
C ASN A 203 0.59 19.08 -6.73
N ILE A 204 1.50 19.15 -5.75
CA ILE A 204 1.32 18.56 -4.41
C ILE A 204 0.73 19.63 -3.49
N ASP A 205 -0.25 19.27 -2.68
CA ASP A 205 -0.68 20.15 -1.59
C ASP A 205 0.51 20.45 -0.66
N ALA A 206 0.67 21.73 -0.29
CA ALA A 206 1.82 22.20 0.46
C ALA A 206 1.97 21.51 1.82
N GLU A 207 0.85 21.11 2.44
CA GLU A 207 0.87 20.39 3.70
C GLU A 207 1.55 19.02 3.58
N TRP A 208 1.55 18.40 2.39
CA TRP A 208 2.07 17.04 2.15
C TRP A 208 3.48 17.01 1.56
N HIS A 209 4.17 18.15 1.39
CA HIS A 209 5.52 18.17 0.81
C HIS A 209 6.52 17.29 1.57
N TYR A 210 6.35 17.18 2.89
CA TYR A 210 7.21 16.35 3.73
C TYR A 210 7.08 14.86 3.41
N ALA A 211 5.96 14.37 2.87
CA ALA A 211 5.79 12.96 2.48
C ALA A 211 6.67 12.59 1.27
N PHE A 212 7.07 13.58 0.48
CA PHE A 212 7.90 13.40 -0.71
C PHE A 212 9.39 13.67 -0.46
N GLU A 213 9.83 13.99 0.75
CA GLU A 213 11.26 14.16 1.03
C GLU A 213 12.02 12.84 0.88
N LYS A 214 13.06 12.82 0.05
CA LYS A 214 13.90 11.62 -0.12
C LYS A 214 14.82 11.38 1.07
N GLY A 215 15.24 10.14 1.19
CA GLY A 215 16.38 9.71 1.97
C GLY A 215 17.69 10.37 1.59
N ILE A 216 18.57 10.46 2.57
CA ILE A 216 19.93 10.95 2.41
C ILE A 216 20.86 9.75 2.47
N TRP A 217 21.71 9.58 1.44
CA TRP A 217 22.74 8.55 1.41
C TRP A 217 23.60 8.59 2.69
N GLY A 218 23.72 7.47 3.40
CA GLY A 218 24.40 7.43 4.70
C GLY A 218 24.00 6.23 5.56
N SER A 219 24.22 6.34 6.88
CA SER A 219 24.20 5.22 7.85
C SER A 219 22.88 4.47 8.02
N THR A 220 21.78 4.94 7.43
CA THR A 220 20.43 4.34 7.58
C THR A 220 19.68 4.17 6.27
N ALA A 221 20.03 4.93 5.21
CA ALA A 221 19.38 4.85 3.92
C ALA A 221 20.11 3.86 3.02
N VAL A 222 19.61 2.61 2.97
CA VAL A 222 20.22 1.54 2.19
C VAL A 222 19.20 1.08 1.17
N ASN A 223 19.61 0.98 -0.09
CA ASN A 223 18.82 0.38 -1.15
C ASN A 223 18.91 -1.16 -1.15
N LEU A 224 19.46 -1.73 -0.07
CA LEU A 224 19.70 -3.17 0.14
C LEU A 224 20.42 -3.90 -1.02
N GLY A 225 21.00 -3.17 -1.98
CA GLY A 225 21.63 -3.70 -3.17
C GLY A 225 20.68 -3.94 -4.36
N THR A 226 19.42 -3.55 -4.27
CA THR A 226 18.39 -3.74 -5.30
C THR A 226 18.29 -2.55 -6.26
N SER A 227 17.79 -2.82 -7.46
CA SER A 227 17.40 -1.78 -8.40
C SER A 227 16.10 -1.11 -7.96
N TYR A 228 15.89 0.15 -8.36
CA TYR A 228 14.63 0.85 -8.10
C TYR A 228 13.45 0.09 -8.73
N ASP A 229 12.40 -0.11 -7.95
CA ASP A 229 11.24 -0.90 -8.34
C ASP A 229 9.97 -0.05 -8.45
N TYR A 230 9.63 0.36 -9.68
CA TYR A 230 8.37 1.06 -9.93
C TYR A 230 7.14 0.25 -9.50
N SER A 231 7.21 -1.09 -9.57
CA SER A 231 6.10 -1.99 -9.23
C SER A 231 6.01 -2.36 -7.76
N SER A 232 6.91 -1.84 -6.91
CA SER A 232 6.91 -2.11 -5.49
C SER A 232 5.55 -1.74 -4.88
N ILE A 233 5.06 -2.60 -3.99
CA ILE A 233 3.86 -2.32 -3.21
C ILE A 233 4.05 -1.10 -2.30
N MET A 234 5.31 -0.73 -2.01
CA MET A 234 5.72 0.44 -1.24
C MET A 234 5.85 1.71 -2.08
N HIS A 235 5.55 1.67 -3.38
CA HIS A 235 5.60 2.86 -4.25
C HIS A 235 4.25 3.59 -4.25
N TYR A 236 4.25 4.93 -4.11
CA TYR A 236 3.05 5.74 -4.29
C TYR A 236 2.53 5.77 -5.73
N GLY A 237 1.23 6.05 -5.89
CA GLY A 237 0.61 6.29 -7.19
C GLY A 237 0.95 7.66 -7.79
N ALA A 238 0.61 7.85 -9.06
CA ALA A 238 0.96 9.05 -9.81
C ALA A 238 0.30 10.34 -9.28
N ASP A 239 -0.87 10.24 -8.65
CA ASP A 239 -1.75 11.35 -8.25
C ASP A 239 -1.88 11.53 -6.73
N TYR A 240 -1.08 10.79 -5.95
CA TYR A 240 -1.07 10.87 -4.49
C TYR A 240 -0.80 12.32 -4.06
N PHE A 241 -1.62 12.84 -3.14
CA PHE A 241 -1.57 14.20 -2.59
C PHE A 241 -1.68 15.33 -3.64
N SER A 242 -2.27 15.06 -4.80
CA SER A 242 -2.47 16.07 -5.84
C SER A 242 -3.49 17.12 -5.42
N ASN A 243 -3.14 18.40 -5.52
CA ASN A 243 -4.04 19.53 -5.26
C ASN A 243 -4.84 19.99 -6.49
N ASN A 244 -4.54 19.43 -7.66
CA ASN A 244 -5.08 19.91 -8.94
C ASN A 244 -5.42 18.76 -9.91
N GLY A 245 -5.39 17.51 -9.43
CA GLY A 245 -5.66 16.30 -10.21
C GLY A 245 -4.59 15.97 -11.26
N ARG A 246 -3.46 16.67 -11.27
CA ARG A 246 -2.31 16.36 -12.15
C ARG A 246 -1.30 15.48 -11.42
N PRO A 247 -0.49 14.69 -12.15
CA PRO A 247 0.48 13.80 -11.53
C PRO A 247 1.49 14.51 -10.64
N THR A 248 1.63 14.05 -9.41
CA THR A 248 2.67 14.43 -8.44
C THR A 248 3.94 13.63 -8.66
N ILE A 249 3.83 12.37 -9.10
CA ILE A 249 4.95 11.50 -9.47
C ILE A 249 4.88 11.13 -10.95
N VAL A 250 5.97 11.33 -11.68
CA VAL A 250 6.10 10.95 -13.09
C VAL A 250 7.31 10.02 -13.29
N PRO A 251 7.10 8.74 -13.65
CA PRO A 251 8.20 7.85 -14.02
C PRO A 251 8.98 8.35 -15.24
N LYS A 252 10.31 8.21 -15.20
CA LYS A 252 11.18 8.49 -16.35
C LYS A 252 11.18 7.34 -17.35
N GLN A 253 10.96 6.12 -16.88
CA GLN A 253 10.69 4.98 -17.74
C GLN A 253 9.27 5.08 -18.30
N VAL A 254 9.14 5.01 -19.63
CA VAL A 254 7.85 5.05 -20.33
C VAL A 254 6.98 3.89 -19.88
N ASN A 255 5.73 4.20 -19.50
CA ASN A 255 4.72 3.23 -19.04
C ASN A 255 5.13 2.38 -17.83
N ALA A 256 6.07 2.84 -17.00
CA ALA A 256 6.37 2.14 -15.76
C ALA A 256 5.12 2.12 -14.86
N PRO A 257 4.72 0.94 -14.34
CA PRO A 257 3.61 0.87 -13.40
C PRO A 257 4.04 1.48 -12.06
N ILE A 258 3.23 2.32 -11.44
CA ILE A 258 3.46 2.83 -10.07
C ILE A 258 2.15 2.81 -9.28
N GLY A 259 2.24 2.62 -7.97
CA GLY A 259 1.07 2.64 -7.08
C GLY A 259 0.21 1.37 -7.12
N SER A 260 0.75 0.23 -7.55
CA SER A 260 0.03 -1.04 -7.40
C SER A 260 -0.14 -1.39 -5.93
N ARG A 261 -1.27 -2.02 -5.61
CA ARG A 261 -1.60 -2.59 -4.29
C ARG A 261 -2.11 -4.02 -4.46
N ASP A 262 -1.63 -4.75 -5.46
CA ASP A 262 -2.11 -6.10 -5.75
C ASP A 262 -1.39 -7.16 -4.91
N ASN A 263 -0.06 -7.23 -5.03
CA ASN A 263 0.82 -8.19 -4.34
C ASN A 263 2.22 -7.59 -4.18
N LEU A 264 3.06 -8.24 -3.38
CA LEU A 264 4.50 -7.94 -3.33
C LEU A 264 5.12 -8.12 -4.73
N SER A 265 5.98 -7.19 -5.12
CA SER A 265 6.80 -7.35 -6.30
C SER A 265 7.90 -8.38 -6.07
N PRO A 266 8.54 -8.90 -7.15
CA PRO A 266 9.73 -9.72 -6.98
C PRO A 266 10.85 -9.02 -6.20
N THR A 267 10.99 -7.70 -6.31
CA THR A 267 12.01 -6.93 -5.59
C THR A 267 11.66 -6.80 -4.11
N ASP A 268 10.40 -6.50 -3.77
CA ASP A 268 9.89 -6.44 -2.39
C ASP A 268 10.21 -7.72 -1.59
N ILE A 269 10.24 -8.87 -2.27
CA ILE A 269 10.52 -10.18 -1.68
C ILE A 269 12.01 -10.40 -1.37
N VAL A 270 12.92 -9.83 -2.15
CA VAL A 270 14.38 -10.07 -2.01
C VAL A 270 15.08 -9.08 -1.10
N GLU A 271 14.46 -7.93 -0.82
CA GLU A 271 14.97 -6.90 0.10
C GLU A 271 14.93 -7.35 1.57
#